data_AF-A0A855X4I1-F1
#
_entry.id   AF-A0A855X4I1-F1
#
_cell.length_a   1.000
_cell.length_b   1.000
_cell.length_c   1.000
_cell.angle_alpha   90.00
_cell.angle_beta   90.00
_cell.angle_gamma   90.00
#
_symmetry.space_group_name_H-M   'P 1'
#
loop_
_entity.id
_entity.type
_entity.pdbx_description
1 polymer ?
#
loop_
_entity_poly.entity_id
_entity_poly.type
_entity_poly.pdbx_seq_one_letter_code
_entity_poly.pdbx_strand_id
1 'polypeptide(L)'
;MVGREHPSGRNAPARTRRRAPGVLHSGMGGGPVLNNRVSNMRIPPFSFSILRPSRGFTLVEVVLVLVISAILVTVALRSGLTISDAAKVEETKQEMESLEHAIVGNPALQNAGVRADFGYVGDVGAMPPTLAALATNPGGYATWKGPYVKARFAQTSDDFTRDAWGATYAYAGGVALTSTGSGSSIVRTFGNSTDNLLRNTITGSVFDVDGTPPGILYRDSIRLNLTVPNGTGGMTTRTIHPGASGYFALDSVPIGNHPLRAVYLPGADTVATFVSVLPGSRTNSELRFASDLWAAGGSTGLILVPNSDSVAGSPPCTDVVFWLTNTSGAAIVLTSFSFSWPSPTAYYAEVRFGSAEVFDKDGSPRGVSGTTYAMSSPQTINPGDSVRVRVQDFRQTNSSGGGSTVSMSEANMTVALSNGSIFTMELPPCP
;
A
#
# COMPACT_ATOMS: atom_id res chain seq x y z
N MET A 1 10.90 -60.26 -31.01
CA MET A 1 11.74 -59.68 -29.93
C MET A 1 10.87 -58.63 -29.24
N VAL A 2 10.03 -58.90 -28.23
CA VAL A 2 10.17 -59.61 -26.93
C VAL A 2 11.13 -58.91 -25.96
N GLY A 3 10.56 -58.50 -24.82
CA GLY A 3 11.18 -57.99 -23.58
C GLY A 3 10.56 -56.64 -23.20
N ARG A 4 9.57 -56.47 -22.32
CA ARG A 4 9.15 -57.13 -21.07
C ARG A 4 10.23 -57.11 -19.98
N GLU A 5 10.12 -56.19 -19.02
CA GLU A 5 10.25 -56.47 -17.59
C GLU A 5 9.71 -55.33 -16.71
N HIS A 6 9.34 -55.71 -15.49
CA HIS A 6 8.36 -55.14 -14.56
C HIS A 6 9.00 -54.27 -13.44
N PRO A 7 8.20 -53.63 -12.56
CA PRO A 7 8.60 -52.58 -11.63
C PRO A 7 8.92 -53.07 -10.20
N SER A 8 9.69 -52.27 -9.48
CA SER A 8 9.77 -52.23 -8.00
C SER A 8 10.16 -50.79 -7.61
N GLY A 9 9.79 -50.20 -6.48
CA GLY A 9 9.14 -50.68 -5.29
C GLY A 9 8.76 -49.50 -4.39
N ARG A 10 7.92 -49.81 -3.40
CA ARG A 10 7.32 -48.96 -2.38
C ARG A 10 8.35 -48.10 -1.62
N ASN A 11 7.91 -46.92 -1.17
CA ASN A 11 7.93 -46.57 0.25
C ASN A 11 7.08 -45.31 0.54
N ALA A 12 6.03 -45.50 1.32
CA ALA A 12 5.24 -44.45 1.96
C ALA A 12 5.84 -44.13 3.34
N PRO A 13 5.78 -42.88 3.83
CA PRO A 13 5.92 -42.62 5.25
C PRO A 13 4.58 -42.31 5.92
N ALA A 14 4.23 -43.23 6.82
CA ALA A 14 3.73 -43.02 8.18
C ALA A 14 2.75 -41.85 8.44
N ARG A 15 1.47 -42.19 8.38
CA ARG A 15 0.36 -41.48 9.03
C ARG A 15 0.46 -41.66 10.55
N THR A 16 1.04 -40.71 11.25
CA THR A 16 1.10 -40.70 12.73
C THR A 16 -0.23 -40.21 13.30
N ARG A 17 -1.06 -41.16 13.73
CA ARG A 17 -2.16 -40.91 14.69
C ARG A 17 -1.54 -40.47 16.02
N ARG A 18 -1.73 -39.21 16.42
CA ARG A 18 -1.63 -38.83 17.84
C ARG A 18 -3.02 -38.83 18.46
N ARG A 19 -3.15 -39.73 19.44
CA ARG A 19 -4.25 -39.81 20.41
C ARG A 19 -4.27 -38.55 21.27
N ALA A 20 -5.49 -38.12 21.61
CA ALA A 20 -5.79 -37.35 22.81
C ALA A 20 -5.22 -38.07 24.06
N PRO A 21 -4.78 -37.31 25.07
CA PRO A 21 -5.60 -37.24 26.28
C PRO A 21 -5.52 -35.87 26.97
N GLY A 22 -6.55 -35.52 27.74
CA GLY A 22 -6.47 -34.37 28.64
C GLY A 22 -7.81 -33.73 28.98
N VAL A 23 -8.75 -34.53 29.49
CA VAL A 23 -9.85 -34.01 30.29
C VAL A 23 -9.24 -33.55 31.61
N LEU A 24 -9.08 -32.24 31.78
CA LEU A 24 -8.85 -31.62 33.07
C LEU A 24 -10.08 -30.78 33.42
N HIS A 25 -10.68 -31.21 34.52
CA HIS A 25 -11.75 -30.59 35.27
C HIS A 25 -11.16 -29.49 36.18
N SER A 26 -12.03 -28.63 36.69
CA SER A 26 -11.82 -27.47 37.58
C SER A 26 -11.58 -26.14 36.82
N GLY A 27 -12.29 -25.04 37.10
CA GLY A 27 -13.26 -24.82 38.15
C GLY A 27 -14.10 -23.56 37.91
N MET A 28 -15.30 -23.63 38.47
CA MET A 28 -16.02 -22.56 39.18
C MET A 28 -15.73 -21.13 38.72
N GLY A 29 -16.61 -20.65 37.85
CA GLY A 29 -16.89 -19.24 37.64
C GLY A 29 -18.37 -19.06 37.37
N GLY A 30 -19.18 -19.10 38.43
CA GLY A 30 -20.62 -18.86 38.37
C GLY A 30 -20.90 -17.40 38.02
N GLY A 31 -21.12 -17.12 36.74
CA GLY A 31 -21.80 -15.92 36.26
C GLY A 31 -23.28 -16.23 36.01
N PRO A 32 -24.21 -15.32 36.35
CA PRO A 32 -25.62 -15.65 36.47
C PRO A 32 -26.20 -16.04 35.11
N VAL A 33 -26.72 -17.27 35.04
CA VAL A 33 -27.70 -17.66 34.04
C VAL A 33 -28.87 -16.71 34.20
N LEU A 34 -28.96 -15.71 33.32
CA LEU A 34 -30.21 -14.98 33.08
C LEU A 34 -31.18 -15.97 32.47
N ASN A 35 -31.82 -16.68 33.39
CA ASN A 35 -33.00 -17.47 33.19
C ASN A 35 -33.99 -16.53 32.50
N ASN A 36 -34.13 -16.66 31.19
CA ASN A 36 -35.24 -16.07 30.45
C ASN A 36 -36.48 -16.86 30.86
N ARG A 37 -36.88 -16.72 32.13
CA ARG A 37 -38.26 -16.87 32.55
C ARG A 37 -39.01 -15.87 31.71
N VAL A 38 -39.55 -16.36 30.60
CA VAL A 38 -40.80 -15.88 30.05
C VAL A 38 -41.78 -15.97 31.21
N SER A 39 -41.78 -14.92 32.03
CA SER A 39 -42.77 -14.70 33.03
C SER A 39 -44.02 -14.52 32.20
N ASN A 40 -44.78 -15.61 32.09
CA ASN A 40 -46.18 -15.59 31.69
C ASN A 40 -46.84 -14.55 32.58
N MET A 41 -46.81 -13.30 32.14
CA MET A 41 -47.61 -12.22 32.66
C MET A 41 -49.02 -12.58 32.22
N ARG A 42 -49.62 -13.51 32.97
CA ARG A 42 -51.05 -13.69 33.04
C ARG A 42 -51.57 -12.35 33.53
N ILE A 43 -51.87 -11.48 32.57
CA ILE A 43 -52.75 -10.34 32.77
C ILE A 43 -53.98 -10.93 33.47
N PRO A 44 -54.31 -10.53 34.71
CA PRO A 44 -55.52 -10.99 35.34
C PRO A 44 -56.67 -10.65 34.38
N PRO A 45 -57.64 -11.56 34.15
CA PRO A 45 -58.83 -11.17 33.43
C PRO A 45 -59.44 -10.01 34.22
N PHE A 46 -59.41 -8.82 33.63
CA PHE A 46 -60.29 -7.75 34.07
C PHE A 46 -61.70 -8.25 33.79
N SER A 47 -62.26 -9.00 34.73
CA SER A 47 -63.69 -9.27 34.82
C SER A 47 -64.37 -7.94 35.09
N PHE A 48 -64.64 -7.20 34.01
CA PHE A 48 -65.75 -6.28 34.00
C PHE A 48 -67.02 -7.11 34.16
N SER A 49 -67.45 -7.29 35.41
CA SER A 49 -68.82 -7.63 35.72
C SER A 49 -69.69 -6.47 35.25
N ILE A 50 -70.06 -6.51 33.96
CA ILE A 50 -71.13 -5.68 33.40
C ILE A 50 -72.39 -6.16 34.10
N LEU A 51 -72.71 -5.51 35.22
CA LEU A 51 -74.04 -5.49 35.76
C LEU A 51 -74.95 -5.04 34.61
N ARG A 52 -75.82 -5.92 34.15
CA ARG A 52 -76.91 -5.60 33.23
C ARG A 52 -78.10 -5.09 34.06
N PRO A 53 -78.34 -3.79 34.16
CA PRO A 53 -79.69 -3.29 34.15
C PRO A 53 -80.12 -3.20 32.69
N SER A 54 -81.09 -4.03 32.31
CA SER A 54 -81.82 -3.92 31.04
C SER A 54 -82.64 -2.63 31.05
N ARG A 55 -81.96 -1.49 30.87
CA ARG A 55 -82.56 -0.21 30.56
C ARG A 55 -82.07 0.14 29.18
N GLY A 56 -83.00 0.36 28.24
CA GLY A 56 -82.65 0.78 26.89
C GLY A 56 -81.77 2.02 26.96
N PHE A 57 -80.66 2.00 26.22
CA PHE A 57 -79.82 3.18 26.06
C PHE A 57 -80.69 4.36 25.66
N THR A 58 -80.59 5.45 26.40
CA THR A 58 -81.26 6.68 25.99
C THR A 58 -80.63 7.14 24.69
N LEU A 59 -81.42 7.71 23.77
CA LEU A 59 -80.91 8.23 22.51
C LEU A 59 -79.79 9.26 22.75
N VAL A 60 -79.88 10.03 23.84
CA VAL A 60 -78.85 10.98 24.29
C VAL A 60 -77.53 10.29 24.61
N GLU A 61 -77.54 9.12 25.25
CA GLU A 61 -76.32 8.40 25.64
C GLU A 61 -75.58 7.83 24.44
N VAL A 62 -76.30 7.27 23.46
CA VAL A 62 -75.69 6.81 22.20
C VAL A 62 -75.10 7.98 21.41
N VAL A 63 -75.83 9.09 21.33
CA VAL A 63 -75.34 10.30 20.64
C VAL A 63 -74.09 10.85 21.33
N LEU A 64 -74.06 10.87 22.67
CA LEU A 64 -72.90 11.33 23.44
C LEU A 64 -71.66 10.46 23.15
N VAL A 65 -71.82 9.12 23.15
CA VAL A 65 -70.71 8.20 22.87
C VAL A 65 -70.18 8.37 21.44
N LEU A 66 -71.07 8.56 20.47
CA LEU A 66 -70.66 8.81 19.08
C LEU A 66 -69.90 10.13 18.93
N VAL A 67 -70.33 11.19 19.62
CA VAL A 67 -69.63 12.49 19.62
C VAL A 67 -68.25 12.38 20.25
N ILE A 68 -68.12 11.74 21.42
CA ILE A 68 -66.83 11.55 22.09
C ILE A 68 -65.90 10.68 21.23
N SER A 69 -66.43 9.60 20.64
CA SER A 69 -65.65 8.71 19.77
C SER A 69 -65.15 9.42 18.52
N ALA A 70 -65.98 10.26 17.89
CA ALA A 70 -65.56 11.05 16.73
C ALA A 70 -64.39 11.99 17.06
N ILE A 71 -64.46 12.68 18.20
CA ILE A 71 -63.38 13.58 18.66
C ILE A 71 -62.08 12.79 18.91
N LEU A 72 -62.16 11.64 19.60
CA LEU A 72 -60.99 10.81 19.89
C LEU A 72 -60.35 10.25 18.62
N VAL A 73 -61.15 9.79 17.65
CA VAL A 73 -60.64 9.30 16.37
C VAL A 73 -59.93 10.41 15.60
N THR A 74 -60.48 11.63 15.55
CA THR A 74 -59.82 12.75 14.87
C THR A 74 -58.47 13.10 15.50
N VAL A 75 -58.38 13.12 16.84
CA VAL A 75 -57.12 13.38 17.55
C VAL A 75 -56.11 12.24 17.32
N ALA A 76 -56.56 10.99 17.39
CA ALA A 76 -55.72 9.82 17.16
C ALA A 76 -55.16 9.78 15.72
N LEU A 77 -55.98 10.09 14.71
CA LEU A 77 -55.54 10.15 13.31
C LEU A 77 -54.48 11.24 13.12
N ARG A 78 -54.67 12.43 13.69
CA ARG A 78 -53.69 13.51 13.59
C ARG A 78 -52.34 13.13 14.22
N SER A 79 -52.36 12.47 15.38
CA SER A 79 -51.14 11.96 16.04
C SER A 79 -50.51 10.79 15.27
N GLY A 80 -51.31 9.94 14.64
CA GLY A 80 -50.84 8.80 13.86
C GLY A 80 -50.06 9.24 12.61
N LEU A 81 -50.49 10.32 11.95
CA LEU A 81 -49.81 10.86 10.77
C LEU A 81 -48.39 11.35 11.09
N THR A 82 -48.19 12.08 12.18
CA THR A 82 -46.84 12.58 12.56
C THR A 82 -45.87 11.46 12.93
N ILE A 83 -46.36 10.39 13.57
CA ILE A 83 -45.53 9.22 13.90
C ILE A 83 -45.13 8.48 12.62
N SER A 84 -46.07 8.36 11.67
CA SER A 84 -45.82 7.76 10.35
C SER A 84 -44.75 8.52 9.56
N ASP A 85 -44.83 9.85 9.51
CA ASP A 85 -43.85 10.65 8.79
C ASP A 85 -42.44 10.58 9.40
N ALA A 86 -42.33 10.63 10.73
CA ALA A 86 -41.05 10.45 11.40
C ALA A 86 -40.45 9.06 11.13
N ALA A 87 -41.27 8.01 11.15
CA ALA A 87 -40.82 6.66 10.82
C ALA A 87 -40.32 6.55 9.36
N LYS A 88 -41.01 7.18 8.41
CA LYS A 88 -40.61 7.24 7.00
C LYS A 88 -39.31 8.01 6.77
N VAL A 89 -39.09 9.10 7.50
CA VAL A 89 -37.81 9.85 7.47
C VAL A 89 -36.65 8.96 7.92
N GLU A 90 -36.81 8.24 9.04
CA GLU A 90 -35.76 7.37 9.55
C GLU A 90 -35.53 6.15 8.65
N GLU A 91 -36.59 5.55 8.09
CA GLU A 91 -36.45 4.48 7.09
C GLU A 91 -35.69 4.96 5.85
N THR A 92 -36.03 6.13 5.32
CA THR A 92 -35.36 6.72 4.16
C THR A 92 -33.87 6.96 4.45
N LYS A 93 -33.51 7.46 5.63
CA LYS A 93 -32.10 7.66 6.00
C LYS A 93 -31.33 6.33 6.07
N GLN A 94 -31.94 5.29 6.64
CA GLN A 94 -31.33 3.95 6.73
C GLN A 94 -31.15 3.33 5.35
N GLU A 95 -32.12 3.51 4.45
CA GLU A 95 -32.01 3.06 3.08
C GLU A 95 -30.92 3.80 2.31
N MET A 96 -30.85 5.14 2.43
CA MET A 96 -29.79 5.94 1.83
C MET A 96 -28.40 5.56 2.35
N GLU A 97 -28.27 5.16 3.61
CA GLU A 97 -27.03 4.60 4.17
C GLU A 97 -26.68 3.24 3.55
N SER A 98 -27.66 2.36 3.37
CA SER A 98 -27.46 1.10 2.67
C SER A 98 -27.04 1.32 1.22
N LEU A 99 -27.58 2.33 0.55
CA LEU A 99 -27.22 2.71 -0.82
C LEU A 99 -25.80 3.31 -0.87
N GLU A 100 -25.42 4.13 0.12
CA GLU A 100 -24.03 4.58 0.24
C GLU A 100 -23.07 3.39 0.34
N HIS A 101 -23.34 2.43 1.24
CA HIS A 101 -22.51 1.24 1.36
C HIS A 101 -22.47 0.42 0.06
N ALA A 102 -23.57 0.36 -0.69
CA ALA A 102 -23.57 -0.29 -2.01
C ALA A 102 -22.68 0.44 -3.04
N ILE A 103 -22.62 1.78 -2.99
CA ILE A 103 -21.84 2.60 -3.93
C ILE A 103 -20.36 2.59 -3.55
N VAL A 104 -20.01 2.97 -2.32
CA VAL A 104 -18.61 3.21 -1.89
C VAL A 104 -18.07 2.17 -0.91
N GLY A 105 -18.88 1.17 -0.54
CA GLY A 105 -18.56 0.13 0.43
C GLY A 105 -18.79 0.54 1.88
N ASN A 106 -18.84 -0.44 2.78
CA ASN A 106 -18.91 -0.23 4.22
C ASN A 106 -17.50 -0.13 4.85
N PRO A 107 -17.10 1.01 5.45
CA PRO A 107 -15.78 1.18 6.06
C PRO A 107 -15.57 0.34 7.33
N ALA A 108 -16.64 -0.15 7.97
CA ALA A 108 -16.55 -1.00 9.15
C ALA A 108 -16.18 -2.45 8.81
N LEU A 109 -16.33 -2.87 7.55
CA LEU A 109 -15.94 -4.21 7.11
C LEU A 109 -14.43 -4.24 6.82
N GLN A 110 -13.69 -4.87 7.73
CA GLN A 110 -12.24 -5.03 7.65
C GLN A 110 -11.86 -6.50 7.69
N ASN A 111 -10.79 -6.86 6.97
CA ASN A 111 -10.13 -8.15 7.05
C ASN A 111 -8.66 -7.91 7.40
N ALA A 112 -8.18 -8.52 8.48
CA ALA A 112 -6.81 -8.34 9.00
C ALA A 112 -6.40 -6.85 9.19
N GLY A 113 -7.33 -6.01 9.67
CA GLY A 113 -7.08 -4.58 9.91
C GLY A 113 -7.11 -3.71 8.66
N VAL A 114 -7.44 -4.29 7.50
CA VAL A 114 -7.52 -3.61 6.21
C VAL A 114 -8.96 -3.60 5.72
N ARG A 115 -9.43 -2.49 5.15
CA ARG A 115 -10.79 -2.38 4.61
C ARG A 115 -11.03 -3.43 3.50
N ALA A 116 -12.11 -4.17 3.62
CA ALA A 116 -12.43 -5.28 2.72
C ALA A 116 -13.54 -4.94 1.71
N ASP A 117 -14.37 -3.93 2.00
CA ASP A 117 -15.52 -3.55 1.18
C ASP A 117 -15.41 -2.12 0.62
N PHE A 118 -15.50 -1.99 -0.70
CA PHE A 118 -15.42 -0.74 -1.45
C PHE A 118 -16.60 -0.54 -2.41
N GLY A 119 -17.61 -1.41 -2.35
CA GLY A 119 -18.82 -1.32 -3.16
C GLY A 119 -18.57 -1.28 -4.67
N TYR A 120 -19.56 -0.75 -5.40
CA TYR A 120 -19.49 -0.60 -6.86
C TYR A 120 -18.24 0.16 -7.33
N VAL A 121 -17.88 1.26 -6.65
CA VAL A 121 -16.77 2.11 -7.08
C VAL A 121 -15.44 1.36 -7.00
N GLY A 122 -15.22 0.58 -5.94
CA GLY A 122 -13.99 -0.18 -5.81
C GLY A 122 -13.84 -1.33 -6.80
N ASP A 123 -14.96 -1.92 -7.22
CA ASP A 123 -14.97 -3.03 -8.16
C ASP A 123 -14.92 -2.56 -9.63
N VAL A 124 -15.62 -1.48 -9.97
CA VAL A 124 -15.75 -0.99 -11.36
C VAL A 124 -14.78 0.13 -11.67
N GLY A 125 -14.30 0.88 -10.66
CA GLY A 125 -13.41 2.03 -10.86
C GLY A 125 -14.12 3.27 -11.42
N ALA A 126 -15.46 3.34 -11.28
CA ALA A 126 -16.28 4.46 -11.71
C ALA A 126 -17.51 4.62 -10.81
N MET A 127 -18.14 5.80 -10.83
CA MET A 127 -19.44 5.99 -10.19
C MET A 127 -20.51 5.19 -10.94
N PRO A 128 -21.49 4.60 -10.23
CA PRO A 128 -22.62 3.99 -10.92
C PRO A 128 -23.41 5.09 -11.66
N PRO A 129 -23.76 4.90 -12.93
CA PRO A 129 -24.48 5.92 -13.70
C PRO A 129 -25.90 6.13 -13.18
N THR A 130 -26.52 5.07 -12.64
CA THR A 130 -27.85 5.08 -12.00
C THR A 130 -27.87 4.07 -10.86
N LEU A 131 -28.90 4.12 -10.00
CA LEU A 131 -29.04 3.12 -8.93
C LEU A 131 -29.24 1.70 -9.50
N ALA A 132 -29.81 1.55 -10.69
CA ALA A 132 -30.01 0.24 -11.32
C ALA A 132 -28.70 -0.53 -11.54
N ALA A 133 -27.58 0.17 -11.71
CA ALA A 133 -26.23 -0.42 -11.82
C ALA A 133 -25.78 -1.16 -10.54
N LEU A 134 -26.43 -0.89 -9.41
CA LEU A 134 -26.16 -1.57 -8.14
C LEU A 134 -26.82 -2.95 -8.09
N ALA A 135 -27.96 -3.12 -8.75
CA ALA A 135 -28.71 -4.37 -8.77
C ALA A 135 -28.30 -5.27 -9.94
N THR A 136 -28.09 -4.68 -11.11
CA THR A 136 -27.80 -5.40 -12.35
C THR A 136 -26.49 -4.92 -12.94
N ASN A 137 -25.64 -5.85 -13.36
CA ASN A 137 -24.35 -5.55 -13.99
C ASN A 137 -24.56 -4.70 -15.27
N PRO A 138 -24.25 -3.39 -15.24
CA PRO A 138 -24.48 -2.54 -16.40
C PRO A 138 -23.42 -2.87 -17.46
N GLY A 139 -23.83 -3.34 -18.63
CA GLY A 139 -22.89 -3.59 -19.74
C GLY A 139 -22.00 -4.83 -19.58
N GLY A 140 -22.30 -5.75 -18.65
CA GLY A 140 -21.60 -7.03 -18.54
C GLY A 140 -20.16 -6.92 -18.07
N TYR A 141 -19.88 -5.97 -17.18
CA TYR A 141 -18.57 -5.70 -16.62
C TYR A 141 -17.99 -6.92 -15.92
N ALA A 142 -16.78 -7.33 -16.30
CA ALA A 142 -16.11 -8.48 -15.73
C ALA A 142 -15.65 -8.24 -14.28
N THR A 143 -15.45 -6.98 -13.90
CA THR A 143 -14.99 -6.61 -12.55
C THR A 143 -16.14 -6.41 -11.55
N TRP A 144 -17.38 -6.36 -12.01
CA TRP A 144 -18.56 -6.15 -11.15
C TRP A 144 -18.82 -7.40 -10.29
N LYS A 145 -18.93 -7.22 -8.95
CA LYS A 145 -19.15 -8.32 -7.99
C LYS A 145 -20.49 -8.23 -7.24
N GLY A 146 -21.41 -7.42 -7.77
CA GLY A 146 -22.75 -7.27 -7.20
C GLY A 146 -23.61 -8.54 -7.35
N PRO A 147 -24.91 -8.45 -7.04
CA PRO A 147 -25.67 -7.24 -6.70
C PRO A 147 -25.22 -6.62 -5.38
N TYR A 148 -25.08 -5.29 -5.34
CA TYR A 148 -24.67 -4.55 -4.13
C TYR A 148 -25.87 -4.15 -3.26
N VAL A 149 -27.08 -4.21 -3.82
CA VAL A 149 -28.34 -4.00 -3.10
C VAL A 149 -29.11 -5.31 -3.01
N LYS A 150 -29.83 -5.50 -1.90
CA LYS A 150 -30.71 -6.67 -1.70
C LYS A 150 -32.13 -6.28 -2.05
N ALA A 151 -32.78 -7.02 -2.95
CA ALA A 151 -34.22 -6.91 -3.12
C ALA A 151 -34.91 -7.43 -1.85
N ARG A 152 -35.70 -6.59 -1.17
CA ARG A 152 -36.44 -6.98 0.04
C ARG A 152 -37.51 -8.03 -0.26
N PHE A 153 -38.08 -8.01 -1.47
CA PHE A 153 -39.02 -9.01 -1.97
C PHE A 153 -38.73 -9.32 -3.44
N ALA A 154 -38.75 -10.60 -3.82
CA ALA A 154 -38.49 -11.04 -5.21
C ALA A 154 -39.50 -10.46 -6.24
N GLN A 155 -40.63 -9.92 -5.76
CA GLN A 155 -41.70 -9.37 -6.59
C GLN A 155 -41.53 -7.87 -6.89
N THR A 156 -40.61 -7.17 -6.23
CA THR A 156 -40.43 -5.73 -6.38
C THR A 156 -38.94 -5.44 -6.56
N SER A 157 -38.45 -5.60 -7.79
CA SER A 157 -37.02 -5.46 -8.11
C SER A 157 -36.48 -4.05 -7.87
N ASP A 158 -37.35 -3.03 -7.91
CA ASP A 158 -36.93 -1.62 -7.99
C ASP A 158 -37.19 -0.86 -6.68
N ASP A 159 -37.48 -1.56 -5.58
CA ASP A 159 -37.80 -0.97 -4.26
C ASP A 159 -36.70 -0.01 -3.80
N PHE A 160 -35.43 -0.39 -4.00
CA PHE A 160 -34.24 0.40 -3.65
C PHE A 160 -34.09 1.74 -4.40
N THR A 161 -34.95 2.01 -5.38
CA THR A 161 -34.94 3.28 -6.14
C THR A 161 -35.92 4.30 -5.59
N ARG A 162 -36.74 3.94 -4.60
CA ARG A 162 -37.81 4.78 -4.04
C ARG A 162 -37.62 4.95 -2.55
N ASP A 163 -38.01 6.12 -2.04
CA ASP A 163 -38.06 6.38 -0.61
C ASP A 163 -39.32 5.83 0.05
N ALA A 164 -39.44 6.03 1.38
CA ALA A 164 -40.56 5.55 2.17
C ALA A 164 -41.92 6.22 1.85
N TRP A 165 -41.95 7.25 0.99
CA TRP A 165 -43.17 7.84 0.43
C TRP A 165 -43.46 7.35 -1.00
N GLY A 166 -42.62 6.47 -1.55
CA GLY A 166 -42.73 5.95 -2.91
C GLY A 166 -42.17 6.88 -3.99
N ALA A 167 -41.55 7.99 -3.60
CA ALA A 167 -40.91 8.93 -4.53
C ALA A 167 -39.53 8.40 -4.92
N THR A 168 -39.17 8.53 -6.20
CA THR A 168 -37.88 8.04 -6.70
C THR A 168 -36.74 8.91 -6.17
N TYR A 169 -35.65 8.29 -5.72
CA TYR A 169 -34.43 9.01 -5.36
C TYR A 169 -33.85 9.73 -6.58
N ALA A 170 -33.45 10.99 -6.39
CA ALA A 170 -32.69 11.73 -7.38
C ALA A 170 -31.19 11.37 -7.27
N TYR A 171 -30.70 10.61 -8.25
CA TYR A 171 -29.30 10.25 -8.41
C TYR A 171 -28.92 10.24 -9.91
N ALA A 172 -27.86 10.96 -10.26
CA ALA A 172 -27.45 11.17 -11.66
C ALA A 172 -25.96 10.87 -11.90
N GLY A 173 -25.36 10.00 -11.08
CA GLY A 173 -23.91 9.76 -11.13
C GLY A 173 -23.14 10.91 -10.47
N GLY A 174 -22.62 10.69 -9.27
CA GLY A 174 -21.98 11.74 -8.48
C GLY A 174 -21.90 11.33 -7.02
N VAL A 175 -21.61 12.25 -6.10
CA VAL A 175 -21.42 11.94 -4.66
C VAL A 175 -22.62 12.26 -3.77
N ALA A 176 -23.79 12.52 -4.37
CA ALA A 176 -25.01 12.89 -3.64
C ALA A 176 -26.22 12.09 -4.12
N LEU A 177 -27.03 11.65 -3.15
CA LEU A 177 -28.31 10.99 -3.32
C LEU A 177 -29.35 11.85 -2.59
N THR A 178 -30.49 12.15 -3.25
CA THR A 178 -31.51 13.03 -2.68
C THR A 178 -32.88 12.37 -2.68
N SER A 179 -33.59 12.39 -1.55
CA SER A 179 -35.03 12.11 -1.45
C SER A 179 -35.80 13.42 -1.30
N THR A 180 -36.97 13.50 -1.94
CA THR A 180 -37.89 14.64 -1.87
C THR A 180 -39.29 14.26 -1.37
N GLY A 181 -39.53 12.97 -1.03
CA GLY A 181 -40.86 12.46 -0.67
C GLY A 181 -41.46 13.07 0.60
N SER A 182 -40.63 13.56 1.52
CA SER A 182 -41.08 14.21 2.76
C SER A 182 -41.63 15.64 2.57
N GLY A 183 -41.51 16.20 1.37
CA GLY A 183 -41.74 17.63 1.10
C GLY A 183 -40.53 18.53 1.40
N SER A 184 -39.51 18.01 2.09
CA SER A 184 -38.18 18.60 2.24
C SER A 184 -37.11 17.66 1.69
N SER A 185 -36.00 18.21 1.20
CA SER A 185 -34.91 17.39 0.66
C SER A 185 -34.10 16.73 1.78
N ILE A 186 -33.97 15.41 1.71
CA ILE A 186 -33.02 14.63 2.51
C ILE A 186 -31.86 14.28 1.58
N VAL A 187 -30.65 14.76 1.88
CA VAL A 187 -29.46 14.56 1.05
C VAL A 187 -28.46 13.70 1.81
N ARG A 188 -28.00 12.62 1.17
CA ARG A 188 -26.89 11.79 1.63
C ARG A 188 -25.72 11.99 0.70
N THR A 189 -24.58 12.38 1.25
CA THR A 189 -23.31 12.46 0.51
C THR A 189 -22.39 11.31 0.92
N PHE A 190 -21.66 10.76 -0.04
CA PHE A 190 -20.79 9.58 0.13
C PHE A 190 -19.32 9.89 -0.14
N GLY A 191 -18.99 11.18 -0.19
CA GLY A 191 -17.65 11.73 -0.35
C GLY A 191 -17.72 13.23 -0.61
N ASN A 192 -16.59 13.93 -0.44
CA ASN A 192 -16.53 15.38 -0.72
C ASN A 192 -16.56 15.67 -2.23
N SER A 193 -16.07 14.75 -3.06
CA SER A 193 -16.02 14.87 -4.52
C SER A 193 -15.87 13.49 -5.17
N THR A 194 -16.19 13.39 -6.46
CA THR A 194 -15.90 12.18 -7.26
C THR A 194 -14.41 11.89 -7.31
N ASP A 195 -13.57 12.93 -7.29
CA ASP A 195 -12.11 12.79 -7.33
C ASP A 195 -11.56 12.12 -6.08
N ASN A 196 -12.17 12.33 -4.91
CA ASN A 196 -11.77 11.58 -3.72
C ASN A 196 -12.03 10.08 -3.86
N LEU A 197 -13.01 9.68 -4.68
CA LEU A 197 -13.33 8.28 -4.91
C LEU A 197 -12.54 7.68 -6.09
N LEU A 198 -12.19 8.48 -7.09
CA LEU A 198 -11.63 7.99 -8.37
C LEU A 198 -10.17 8.39 -8.61
N ARG A 199 -9.65 9.41 -7.91
CA ARG A 199 -8.35 10.04 -8.19
C ARG A 199 -7.47 10.17 -6.96
N ASN A 200 -7.16 9.04 -6.34
CA ASN A 200 -6.24 8.97 -5.20
C ASN A 200 -4.79 8.77 -5.66
N THR A 201 -3.85 8.85 -4.71
CA THR A 201 -2.42 8.69 -4.97
C THR A 201 -1.85 7.54 -4.15
N ILE A 202 -1.04 6.71 -4.79
CA ILE A 202 -0.14 5.75 -4.14
C ILE A 202 1.28 6.27 -4.29
N THR A 203 2.01 6.35 -3.18
CA THR A 203 3.44 6.66 -3.15
C THR A 203 4.18 5.50 -2.51
N GLY A 204 5.49 5.42 -2.69
CA GLY A 204 6.24 4.34 -2.09
C GLY A 204 7.70 4.33 -2.45
N SER A 205 8.38 3.31 -1.96
CA SER A 205 9.78 3.04 -2.27
C SER A 205 9.97 1.56 -2.55
N VAL A 206 10.89 1.24 -3.44
CA VAL A 206 11.34 -0.13 -3.72
C VAL A 206 12.79 -0.31 -3.32
N PHE A 207 13.07 -1.39 -2.60
CA PHE A 207 14.38 -1.71 -2.03
C PHE A 207 14.76 -3.17 -2.28
N ASP A 208 16.06 -3.41 -2.20
CA ASP A 208 16.61 -4.76 -2.10
C ASP A 208 16.42 -5.32 -0.69
N VAL A 209 16.76 -6.60 -0.46
CA VAL A 209 16.58 -7.22 0.87
C VAL A 209 17.35 -6.48 1.97
N ASP A 210 18.53 -5.95 1.64
CA ASP A 210 19.38 -5.15 2.53
C ASP A 210 18.90 -3.69 2.72
N GLY A 211 17.86 -3.25 2.01
CA GLY A 211 17.35 -1.87 2.05
C GLY A 211 17.97 -0.93 1.01
N THR A 212 18.86 -1.42 0.14
CA THR A 212 19.53 -0.62 -0.88
C THR A 212 18.56 -0.25 -2.00
N PRO A 213 18.41 1.05 -2.35
CA PRO A 213 17.60 1.45 -3.50
C PRO A 213 18.30 1.11 -4.82
N PRO A 214 17.56 1.03 -5.95
CA PRO A 214 18.12 0.65 -7.26
C PRO A 214 19.26 1.53 -7.78
N GLY A 215 19.37 2.78 -7.34
CA GLY A 215 20.35 3.72 -7.88
C GLY A 215 20.10 4.08 -9.35
N ILE A 216 21.03 4.82 -9.96
CA ILE A 216 20.91 5.30 -11.34
C ILE A 216 20.98 4.13 -12.33
N LEU A 217 21.80 3.11 -12.05
CA LEU A 217 22.06 2.00 -12.96
C LEU A 217 20.88 1.03 -13.10
N TYR A 218 20.12 0.79 -12.01
CA TYR A 218 19.08 -0.24 -11.99
C TYR A 218 17.65 0.29 -11.92
N ARG A 219 17.43 1.61 -11.84
CA ARG A 219 16.06 2.16 -11.80
C ARG A 219 15.21 1.73 -13.00
N ASP A 220 15.81 1.65 -14.19
CA ASP A 220 15.12 1.24 -15.42
C ASP A 220 15.03 -0.30 -15.55
N SER A 221 15.70 -1.03 -14.66
CA SER A 221 15.61 -2.50 -14.54
C SER A 221 14.46 -2.94 -13.62
N ILE A 222 13.78 -2.01 -12.94
CA ILE A 222 12.64 -2.31 -12.08
C ILE A 222 11.36 -1.75 -12.71
N ARG A 223 10.41 -2.64 -12.94
CA ARG A 223 9.08 -2.28 -13.46
C ARG A 223 8.03 -2.44 -12.38
N LEU A 224 7.38 -1.34 -11.99
CA LEU A 224 6.20 -1.38 -11.14
C LEU A 224 4.94 -1.49 -11.99
N ASN A 225 4.07 -2.44 -11.64
CA ASN A 225 2.78 -2.67 -12.26
C ASN A 225 1.68 -2.53 -11.21
N LEU A 226 0.79 -1.56 -11.39
CA LEU A 226 -0.43 -1.39 -10.61
C LEU A 226 -1.62 -1.79 -11.47
N THR A 227 -2.38 -2.80 -11.06
CA THR A 227 -3.60 -3.19 -11.78
C THR A 227 -4.84 -2.65 -11.06
N VAL A 228 -5.63 -1.84 -11.76
CA VAL A 228 -6.83 -1.17 -11.24
C VAL A 228 -8.00 -1.39 -12.19
N PRO A 229 -9.26 -1.32 -11.71
CA PRO A 229 -10.40 -1.30 -12.62
C PRO A 229 -10.38 -0.01 -13.47
N ASN A 230 -10.79 -0.12 -14.73
CA ASN A 230 -10.65 0.95 -15.74
C ASN A 230 -11.88 1.87 -15.86
N GLY A 231 -12.92 1.67 -15.06
CA GLY A 231 -14.17 2.43 -15.13
C GLY A 231 -15.16 1.95 -16.20
N THR A 232 -14.76 1.02 -17.07
CA THR A 232 -15.59 0.47 -18.16
C THR A 232 -15.81 -1.04 -18.04
N GLY A 233 -15.58 -1.58 -16.85
CA GLY A 233 -15.82 -2.98 -16.52
C GLY A 233 -14.67 -3.95 -16.82
N GLY A 234 -13.49 -3.41 -17.13
CA GLY A 234 -12.25 -4.17 -17.28
C GLY A 234 -11.19 -3.76 -16.25
N MET A 235 -10.04 -4.44 -16.30
CA MET A 235 -8.85 -4.03 -15.55
C MET A 235 -7.86 -3.35 -16.49
N THR A 236 -7.13 -2.35 -16.00
CA THR A 236 -5.98 -1.77 -16.68
C THR A 236 -4.74 -1.92 -15.78
N THR A 237 -3.58 -2.14 -16.39
CA THR A 237 -2.30 -2.17 -15.67
C THR A 237 -1.49 -0.95 -16.04
N ARG A 238 -1.15 -0.16 -15.03
CA ARG A 238 -0.28 1.01 -15.16
C ARG A 238 1.14 0.60 -14.83
N THR A 239 2.06 0.94 -15.73
CA THR A 239 3.47 0.58 -15.61
C THR A 239 4.32 1.82 -15.42
N ILE A 240 5.17 1.84 -14.40
CA ILE A 240 6.16 2.89 -14.16
C ILE A 240 7.50 2.28 -13.74
N HIS A 241 8.57 3.08 -13.79
CA HIS A 241 9.87 2.77 -13.21
C HIS A 241 10.11 3.67 -12.00
N PRO A 242 10.74 3.18 -10.92
CA PRO A 242 11.06 4.03 -9.77
C PRO A 242 12.15 5.04 -10.13
N GLY A 243 12.33 6.05 -9.28
CA GLY A 243 13.53 6.90 -9.30
C GLY A 243 14.78 6.15 -8.81
N ALA A 244 15.95 6.80 -8.90
CA ALA A 244 17.21 6.23 -8.40
C ALA A 244 17.18 5.96 -6.87
N SER A 245 16.39 6.72 -6.12
CA SER A 245 16.14 6.50 -4.69
C SER A 245 15.17 5.34 -4.39
N GLY A 246 14.66 4.66 -5.41
CA GLY A 246 13.58 3.67 -5.26
C GLY A 246 12.19 4.29 -5.16
N TYR A 247 12.08 5.62 -5.04
CA TYR A 247 10.79 6.30 -4.90
C TYR A 247 9.91 6.16 -6.13
N PHE A 248 8.61 5.96 -5.93
CA PHE A 248 7.61 5.96 -6.99
C PHE A 248 6.31 6.65 -6.54
N ALA A 249 5.56 7.18 -7.52
CA ALA A 249 4.24 7.75 -7.32
C ALA A 249 3.30 7.39 -8.48
N LEU A 250 2.08 7.01 -8.13
CA LEU A 250 0.99 6.67 -9.04
C LEU A 250 -0.23 7.51 -8.61
N ASP A 251 -0.76 8.31 -9.52
CA ASP A 251 -1.96 9.13 -9.30
C ASP A 251 -3.22 8.44 -9.85
N SER A 252 -4.36 9.13 -9.87
CA SER A 252 -5.58 8.69 -10.56
C SER A 252 -5.99 7.24 -10.24
N VAL A 253 -5.85 6.85 -8.96
CA VAL A 253 -6.19 5.50 -8.49
C VAL A 253 -7.58 5.52 -7.86
N PRO A 254 -8.55 4.71 -8.32
CA PRO A 254 -9.85 4.61 -7.65
C PRO A 254 -9.68 3.99 -6.27
N ILE A 255 -10.64 4.21 -5.36
CA ILE A 255 -10.67 3.50 -4.08
C ILE A 255 -10.73 1.99 -4.32
N GLY A 256 -10.22 1.19 -3.39
CA GLY A 256 -10.19 -0.26 -3.54
C GLY A 256 -8.91 -0.92 -3.05
N ASN A 257 -8.89 -2.24 -3.13
CA ASN A 257 -7.70 -3.05 -2.87
C ASN A 257 -7.07 -3.42 -4.21
N HIS A 258 -5.92 -2.82 -4.52
CA HIS A 258 -5.28 -2.96 -5.82
C HIS A 258 -3.97 -3.74 -5.71
N PRO A 259 -3.73 -4.76 -6.55
CA PRO A 259 -2.45 -5.44 -6.59
C PRO A 259 -1.38 -4.50 -7.16
N LEU A 260 -0.30 -4.35 -6.41
CA LEU A 260 0.91 -3.64 -6.80
C LEU A 260 2.06 -4.63 -6.86
N ARG A 261 2.79 -4.65 -7.97
CA ARG A 261 3.91 -5.57 -8.20
C ARG A 261 5.13 -4.79 -8.63
N ALA A 262 6.31 -5.12 -8.10
CA ALA A 262 7.58 -4.71 -8.67
C ALA A 262 8.27 -5.94 -9.26
N VAL A 263 8.74 -5.81 -10.50
CA VAL A 263 9.42 -6.85 -11.26
C VAL A 263 10.82 -6.38 -11.59
N TYR A 264 11.83 -7.11 -11.16
CA TYR A 264 13.21 -6.93 -11.59
C TYR A 264 13.41 -7.64 -12.93
N LEU A 265 13.59 -6.86 -14.00
CA LEU A 265 13.54 -7.36 -15.39
C LEU A 265 14.65 -8.36 -15.75
N PRO A 266 15.93 -8.16 -15.34
CA PRO A 266 17.01 -9.07 -15.74
C PRO A 266 16.83 -10.51 -15.23
N GLY A 267 16.32 -10.68 -14.01
CA GLY A 267 16.09 -11.99 -13.39
C GLY A 267 14.64 -12.45 -13.36
N ALA A 268 13.70 -11.59 -13.78
CA ALA A 268 12.25 -11.76 -13.64
C ALA A 268 11.77 -12.01 -12.19
N ASP A 269 12.55 -11.62 -11.18
CA ASP A 269 12.10 -11.69 -9.79
C ASP A 269 10.97 -10.69 -9.54
N THR A 270 9.98 -11.07 -8.74
CA THR A 270 8.76 -10.31 -8.54
C THR A 270 8.37 -10.28 -7.07
N VAL A 271 8.26 -9.07 -6.52
CA VAL A 271 7.57 -8.81 -5.26
C VAL A 271 6.17 -8.27 -5.55
N ALA A 272 5.16 -8.76 -4.83
CA ALA A 272 3.78 -8.36 -4.98
C ALA A 272 3.14 -8.07 -3.62
N THR A 273 2.30 -7.04 -3.58
CA THR A 273 1.48 -6.68 -2.42
C THR A 273 0.11 -6.19 -2.87
N PHE A 274 -0.80 -6.00 -1.93
CA PHE A 274 -2.04 -5.27 -2.14
C PHE A 274 -1.96 -3.92 -1.44
N VAL A 275 -2.39 -2.87 -2.13
CA VAL A 275 -2.49 -1.52 -1.58
C VAL A 275 -3.96 -1.15 -1.45
N SER A 276 -4.36 -0.77 -0.24
CA SER A 276 -5.72 -0.35 0.07
C SER A 276 -5.85 1.16 -0.02
N VAL A 277 -6.57 1.62 -1.03
CA VAL A 277 -6.74 3.03 -1.34
C VAL A 277 -8.07 3.51 -0.78
N LEU A 278 -8.01 4.40 0.21
CA LEU A 278 -9.18 5.00 0.85
C LEU A 278 -9.60 6.30 0.15
N PRO A 279 -10.84 6.78 0.35
CA PRO A 279 -11.30 8.04 -0.25
C PRO A 279 -10.41 9.24 0.11
N GLY A 280 -9.99 10.01 -0.89
CA GLY A 280 -9.16 11.21 -0.75
C GLY A 280 -7.76 10.95 -0.17
N SER A 281 -7.28 9.72 -0.22
CA SER A 281 -6.06 9.31 0.48
C SER A 281 -4.80 9.43 -0.37
N ARG A 282 -3.68 9.60 0.32
CA ARG A 282 -2.33 9.39 -0.20
C ARG A 282 -1.74 8.19 0.53
N THR A 283 -1.83 7.02 -0.09
CA THR A 283 -1.39 5.77 0.53
C THR A 283 0.10 5.56 0.27
N ASN A 284 0.84 5.07 1.27
CA ASN A 284 2.25 4.73 1.13
C ASN A 284 2.44 3.20 1.11
N SER A 285 3.32 2.69 0.25
CA SER A 285 3.68 1.27 0.18
C SER A 285 5.19 1.10 0.01
N GLU A 286 5.79 0.26 0.84
CA GLU A 286 7.17 -0.20 0.65
C GLU A 286 7.17 -1.57 -0.01
N LEU A 287 8.05 -1.77 -0.99
CA LEU A 287 8.28 -3.04 -1.65
C LEU A 287 9.74 -3.45 -1.43
N ARG A 288 9.96 -4.68 -0.97
CA ARG A 288 11.28 -5.22 -0.74
C ARG A 288 11.45 -6.58 -1.42
N PHE A 289 12.48 -6.75 -2.23
CA PHE A 289 12.80 -8.05 -2.81
C PHE A 289 13.38 -9.00 -1.76
N ALA A 290 13.35 -10.30 -2.04
CA ALA A 290 13.74 -11.35 -1.09
C ALA A 290 15.24 -11.68 -1.15
N SER A 291 15.96 -11.13 -2.11
CA SER A 291 17.40 -11.33 -2.34
C SER A 291 18.00 -10.04 -2.87
N ASP A 292 19.33 -9.88 -2.77
CA ASP A 292 20.03 -8.73 -3.34
C ASP A 292 20.15 -8.85 -4.87
N LEU A 293 19.28 -8.13 -5.59
CA LEU A 293 19.14 -8.20 -7.05
C LEU A 293 20.00 -7.18 -7.80
N TRP A 294 20.27 -6.02 -7.21
CA TRP A 294 21.02 -4.94 -7.87
C TRP A 294 22.29 -4.52 -7.11
N ALA A 295 22.69 -5.31 -6.11
CA ALA A 295 24.01 -5.23 -5.48
C ALA A 295 25.01 -6.29 -5.98
N ALA A 296 24.64 -7.13 -6.96
CA ALA A 296 25.51 -8.18 -7.53
C ALA A 296 26.72 -7.65 -8.36
N GLY A 297 26.96 -6.34 -8.33
CA GLY A 297 28.14 -5.68 -8.87
C GLY A 297 28.73 -4.68 -7.87
N GLY A 298 29.18 -5.14 -6.70
CA GLY A 298 30.25 -4.46 -5.97
C GLY A 298 29.85 -3.48 -4.87
N SER A 299 29.08 -3.92 -3.88
CA SER A 299 29.04 -3.29 -2.57
C SER A 299 29.33 -4.36 -1.52
N THR A 300 30.60 -4.74 -1.39
CA THR A 300 31.06 -5.69 -0.38
C THR A 300 31.25 -5.02 0.99
N GLY A 301 30.32 -4.12 1.32
CA GLY A 301 30.26 -3.43 2.60
C GLY A 301 31.01 -2.10 2.67
N LEU A 302 31.69 -1.63 1.63
CA LEU A 302 32.24 -0.26 1.62
C LEU A 302 31.38 0.66 0.76
N ILE A 303 30.97 1.78 1.35
CA ILE A 303 30.31 2.88 0.65
C ILE A 303 31.16 4.14 0.70
N LEU A 304 31.04 4.98 -0.34
CA LEU A 304 31.54 6.35 -0.34
C LEU A 304 30.69 7.18 0.63
N VAL A 305 31.33 7.92 1.54
CA VAL A 305 30.60 8.87 2.39
C VAL A 305 30.12 10.03 1.51
N PRO A 306 28.81 10.34 1.46
CA PRO A 306 28.28 11.38 0.59
C PRO A 306 28.95 12.74 0.85
N ASN A 307 29.30 13.46 -0.23
CA ASN A 307 29.93 14.79 -0.20
C ASN A 307 31.24 14.86 0.59
N SER A 308 31.94 13.73 0.73
CA SER A 308 33.23 13.67 1.41
C SER A 308 34.42 13.86 0.47
N ASP A 309 34.15 13.80 -0.83
CA ASP A 309 35.10 14.01 -1.89
C ASP A 309 35.48 15.49 -2.03
N SER A 310 36.77 15.75 -2.23
CA SER A 310 37.32 17.08 -2.41
C SER A 310 38.62 16.99 -3.20
N VAL A 311 38.93 18.06 -3.92
CA VAL A 311 40.24 18.27 -4.53
C VAL A 311 41.06 19.20 -3.64
N ALA A 312 42.34 18.89 -3.48
CA ALA A 312 43.26 19.60 -2.60
C ALA A 312 44.65 19.70 -3.24
N GLY A 313 45.58 20.33 -2.53
CA GLY A 313 46.92 20.65 -3.01
C GLY A 313 47.01 22.07 -3.54
N SER A 314 48.21 22.66 -3.50
CA SER A 314 48.47 23.96 -4.13
C SER A 314 48.03 23.91 -5.60
N PRO A 315 47.58 25.04 -6.21
CA PRO A 315 47.17 25.06 -7.62
C PRO A 315 48.16 24.26 -8.48
N PRO A 316 47.69 23.27 -9.25
CA PRO A 316 46.33 23.14 -9.80
C PRO A 316 45.38 22.13 -9.10
N CYS A 317 45.46 21.90 -7.78
CA CYS A 317 44.65 20.87 -7.08
C CYS A 317 44.98 19.44 -7.54
N THR A 318 46.16 18.98 -7.13
CA THR A 318 46.77 17.70 -7.54
C THR A 318 46.37 16.51 -6.68
N ASP A 319 45.56 16.71 -5.66
CA ASP A 319 45.23 15.67 -4.69
C ASP A 319 43.72 15.47 -4.66
N VAL A 320 43.29 14.22 -4.61
CA VAL A 320 41.89 13.83 -4.45
C VAL A 320 41.74 13.18 -3.08
N VAL A 321 40.75 13.63 -2.32
CA VAL A 321 40.48 13.16 -0.96
C VAL A 321 39.04 12.75 -0.86
N PHE A 322 38.74 11.58 -0.29
CA PHE A 322 37.38 11.14 0.01
C PHE A 322 37.35 10.22 1.23
N TRP A 323 36.16 9.88 1.73
CA TRP A 323 35.98 8.96 2.84
C TRP A 323 35.19 7.72 2.43
N LEU A 324 35.61 6.57 2.96
CA LEU A 324 34.90 5.30 2.83
C LEU A 324 34.41 4.86 4.21
N THR A 325 33.21 4.28 4.27
CA THR A 325 32.66 3.68 5.49
C THR A 325 32.36 2.22 5.25
N ASN A 326 32.75 1.38 6.22
CA ASN A 326 32.34 -0.02 6.24
C ASN A 326 30.94 -0.15 6.87
N THR A 327 29.95 -0.43 6.03
CA THR A 327 28.56 -0.69 6.41
C THR A 327 28.24 -2.18 6.57
N SER A 328 29.19 -3.08 6.33
CA SER A 328 29.00 -4.50 6.61
C SER A 328 29.10 -4.82 8.10
N GLY A 329 28.59 -6.00 8.48
CA GLY A 329 28.72 -6.53 9.83
C GLY A 329 30.09 -7.17 10.15
N ALA A 330 31.06 -7.16 9.22
CA ALA A 330 32.38 -7.77 9.39
C ALA A 330 33.52 -6.83 8.97
N ALA A 331 34.72 -7.07 9.48
CA ALA A 331 35.88 -6.29 9.05
C ALA A 331 36.22 -6.59 7.59
N ILE A 332 36.53 -5.55 6.82
CA ILE A 332 36.91 -5.64 5.41
C ILE A 332 38.40 -5.44 5.28
N VAL A 333 39.08 -6.36 4.60
CA VAL A 333 40.52 -6.27 4.31
C VAL A 333 40.72 -5.94 2.83
N LEU A 334 41.36 -4.81 2.56
CA LEU A 334 41.73 -4.34 1.23
C LEU A 334 43.20 -4.69 0.94
N THR A 335 43.45 -5.26 -0.22
CA THR A 335 44.79 -5.70 -0.67
C THR A 335 45.20 -5.10 -2.01
N SER A 336 44.25 -4.56 -2.77
CA SER A 336 44.48 -3.89 -4.04
C SER A 336 43.42 -2.81 -4.30
N PHE A 337 43.75 -1.90 -5.21
CA PHE A 337 42.87 -0.82 -5.65
C PHE A 337 43.15 -0.47 -7.12
N SER A 338 42.18 0.16 -7.78
CA SER A 338 42.36 0.85 -9.05
C SER A 338 41.55 2.15 -9.07
N PHE A 339 42.09 3.14 -9.77
CA PHE A 339 41.45 4.42 -10.01
C PHE A 339 41.34 4.62 -11.51
N SER A 340 40.17 4.97 -12.01
CA SER A 340 39.91 5.21 -13.44
C SER A 340 39.32 6.60 -13.63
N TRP A 341 39.86 7.35 -14.58
CA TRP A 341 39.41 8.69 -14.95
C TRP A 341 39.63 8.93 -16.46
N PRO A 342 38.93 9.91 -17.08
CA PRO A 342 38.94 10.11 -18.54
C PRO A 342 40.26 10.59 -19.17
N SER A 343 41.27 10.98 -18.38
CA SER A 343 42.52 11.57 -18.87
C SER A 343 43.65 10.54 -18.87
N PRO A 344 43.91 9.83 -19.98
CA PRO A 344 44.82 8.68 -20.02
C PRO A 344 46.31 9.06 -19.86
N THR A 345 46.64 10.35 -19.91
CA THR A 345 48.03 10.82 -19.79
C THR A 345 48.43 11.11 -18.35
N ALA A 346 47.47 11.34 -17.45
CA ALA A 346 47.79 11.60 -16.06
C ALA A 346 48.19 10.32 -15.31
N TYR A 347 48.97 10.47 -14.24
CA TYR A 347 49.24 9.43 -13.25
C TYR A 347 49.20 10.04 -11.83
N TYR A 348 48.93 9.22 -10.81
CA TYR A 348 49.12 9.58 -9.40
C TYR A 348 50.41 8.96 -8.86
N ALA A 349 51.08 9.65 -7.94
CA ALA A 349 52.34 9.17 -7.37
C ALA A 349 52.14 8.44 -6.03
N GLU A 350 51.11 8.81 -5.26
CA GLU A 350 50.96 8.33 -3.89
C GLU A 350 49.49 8.05 -3.56
N VAL A 351 49.25 7.00 -2.76
CA VAL A 351 47.92 6.69 -2.22
C VAL A 351 48.03 6.40 -0.74
N ARG A 352 47.17 7.04 0.04
CA ARG A 352 47.07 6.85 1.49
C ARG A 352 45.68 6.43 1.91
N PHE A 353 45.62 5.49 2.85
CA PHE A 353 44.41 5.09 3.57
C PHE A 353 44.61 5.42 5.05
N GLY A 354 43.86 6.40 5.55
CA GLY A 354 44.08 6.99 6.87
C GLY A 354 45.45 7.64 6.95
N SER A 355 46.28 7.15 7.87
CA SER A 355 47.70 7.54 8.00
C SER A 355 48.66 6.59 7.29
N ALA A 356 48.18 5.45 6.77
CA ALA A 356 49.01 4.45 6.11
C ALA A 356 49.20 4.78 4.63
N GLU A 357 50.45 4.75 4.19
CA GLU A 357 50.81 4.87 2.78
C GLU A 357 50.78 3.49 2.14
N VAL A 358 49.91 3.31 1.15
CA VAL A 358 49.65 2.01 0.51
C VAL A 358 50.21 1.93 -0.91
N PHE A 359 50.65 3.07 -1.45
CA PHE A 359 51.28 3.21 -2.75
C PHE A 359 52.18 4.44 -2.70
N ASP A 360 53.47 4.24 -2.95
CA ASP A 360 54.52 5.21 -2.66
C ASP A 360 55.04 5.89 -3.93
N LYS A 361 55.35 7.19 -3.79
CA LYS A 361 55.96 8.09 -4.76
C LYS A 361 57.39 7.70 -5.16
N ASP A 362 58.12 7.00 -4.31
CA ASP A 362 59.54 6.67 -4.56
C ASP A 362 59.73 5.31 -5.26
N GLY A 363 58.67 4.49 -5.33
CA GLY A 363 58.64 3.25 -6.09
C GLY A 363 58.14 3.45 -7.53
N SER A 364 58.86 2.95 -8.53
CA SER A 364 58.20 2.55 -9.78
C SER A 364 57.36 1.31 -9.45
N PRO A 365 56.05 1.26 -9.72
CA PRO A 365 55.35 1.93 -10.82
C PRO A 365 54.58 3.20 -10.45
N ARG A 366 54.27 4.03 -11.46
CA ARG A 366 53.34 5.17 -11.36
C ARG A 366 51.89 4.69 -11.53
N GLY A 367 50.96 5.34 -10.83
CA GLY A 367 49.54 5.00 -10.83
C GLY A 367 48.82 5.44 -12.09
N VAL A 368 48.54 4.52 -13.01
CA VAL A 368 47.89 4.77 -14.30
C VAL A 368 46.39 4.51 -14.21
N SER A 369 45.60 5.33 -14.91
CA SER A 369 44.15 5.20 -15.01
C SER A 369 43.74 3.77 -15.40
N GLY A 370 42.79 3.20 -14.65
CA GLY A 370 42.23 1.87 -14.87
C GLY A 370 43.13 0.69 -14.49
N THR A 371 44.37 0.94 -14.04
CA THR A 371 45.30 -0.12 -13.66
C THR A 371 45.12 -0.49 -12.18
N THR A 372 45.11 -1.80 -11.90
CA THR A 372 45.02 -2.33 -10.53
C THR A 372 46.39 -2.50 -9.92
N TYR A 373 46.58 -1.93 -8.73
CA TYR A 373 47.83 -2.01 -7.96
C TYR A 373 47.59 -2.77 -6.65
N ALA A 374 48.55 -3.61 -6.29
CA ALA A 374 48.61 -4.19 -4.95
C ALA A 374 49.02 -3.09 -3.94
N MET A 375 48.38 -3.09 -2.78
CA MET A 375 48.76 -2.21 -1.67
C MET A 375 50.08 -2.70 -1.06
N SER A 376 50.98 -1.78 -0.72
CA SER A 376 52.22 -2.09 0.02
C SER A 376 51.94 -2.69 1.42
N SER A 377 50.79 -2.33 2.00
CA SER A 377 50.26 -2.88 3.25
C SER A 377 48.74 -3.04 3.16
N PRO A 378 48.17 -4.24 3.46
CA PRO A 378 46.73 -4.42 3.49
C PRO A 378 46.04 -3.48 4.50
N GLN A 379 44.86 -2.97 4.14
CA GLN A 379 44.09 -2.06 4.97
C GLN A 379 42.86 -2.75 5.54
N THR A 380 42.69 -2.75 6.86
CA THR A 380 41.51 -3.31 7.52
C THR A 380 40.59 -2.19 7.98
N ILE A 381 39.31 -2.24 7.60
CA ILE A 381 38.28 -1.29 8.02
C ILE A 381 37.24 -2.09 8.82
N ASN A 382 37.11 -1.84 10.12
CA ASN A 382 36.15 -2.58 10.97
C ASN A 382 34.70 -2.15 10.67
N PRO A 383 33.69 -2.95 11.07
CA PRO A 383 32.28 -2.57 10.95
C PRO A 383 32.01 -1.20 11.57
N GLY A 384 31.38 -0.31 10.81
CA GLY A 384 31.04 1.06 11.24
C GLY A 384 32.20 2.05 11.19
N ASP A 385 33.44 1.62 10.98
CA ASP A 385 34.58 2.53 10.85
C ASP A 385 34.58 3.23 9.48
N SER A 386 35.14 4.44 9.47
CA SER A 386 35.43 5.19 8.26
C SER A 386 36.94 5.39 8.08
N VAL A 387 37.40 5.34 6.83
CA VAL A 387 38.79 5.63 6.46
C VAL A 387 38.84 6.75 5.43
N ARG A 388 39.77 7.69 5.64
CA ARG A 388 40.07 8.76 4.68
C ARG A 388 41.03 8.24 3.63
N VAL A 389 40.67 8.33 2.36
CA VAL A 389 41.56 8.00 1.24
C VAL A 389 42.11 9.29 0.64
N ARG A 390 43.41 9.31 0.33
CA ARG A 390 44.04 10.39 -0.44
C ARG A 390 44.78 9.79 -1.63
N VAL A 391 44.56 10.35 -2.81
CA VAL A 391 45.29 10.05 -4.05
C VAL A 391 46.02 11.33 -4.43
N GLN A 392 47.34 11.31 -4.45
CA GLN A 392 48.14 12.54 -4.44
C GLN A 392 49.10 12.65 -5.62
N ASP A 393 49.50 13.90 -5.89
CA ASP A 393 50.54 14.28 -6.86
C ASP A 393 50.20 13.83 -8.29
N PHE A 394 48.98 14.16 -8.76
CA PHE A 394 48.57 13.91 -10.14
C PHE A 394 49.45 14.70 -11.14
N ARG A 395 50.01 14.01 -12.14
CA ARG A 395 50.97 14.57 -13.13
C ARG A 395 50.76 14.03 -14.55
N GLN A 396 51.19 14.79 -15.55
CA GLN A 396 50.82 14.62 -16.96
C GLN A 396 51.57 13.55 -17.78
N THR A 397 52.67 12.96 -17.29
CA THR A 397 53.50 11.99 -18.07
C THR A 397 54.17 10.90 -17.23
N ASN A 398 53.83 9.63 -17.48
CA ASN A 398 54.32 8.48 -16.71
C ASN A 398 55.75 7.99 -17.05
N SER A 399 56.45 8.59 -18.02
CA SER A 399 57.66 7.99 -18.63
C SER A 399 58.97 8.19 -17.87
N SER A 400 59.06 9.08 -16.86
CA SER A 400 60.32 9.31 -16.12
C SER A 400 60.16 9.86 -14.70
N GLY A 401 59.00 9.70 -14.06
CA GLY A 401 58.75 10.26 -12.71
C GLY A 401 58.77 11.80 -12.65
N GLY A 402 58.65 12.45 -13.80
CA GLY A 402 58.51 13.90 -13.95
C GLY A 402 57.12 14.29 -14.47
N GLY A 403 57.01 15.53 -14.95
CA GLY A 403 55.80 16.06 -15.56
C GLY A 403 55.15 17.18 -14.73
N SER A 404 54.46 18.07 -15.44
CA SER A 404 53.66 19.13 -14.82
C SER A 404 52.51 18.52 -14.00
N THR A 405 52.21 19.17 -12.89
CA THR A 405 51.04 18.87 -12.06
C THR A 405 49.75 19.03 -12.88
N VAL A 406 48.79 18.12 -12.68
CA VAL A 406 47.50 18.12 -13.38
C VAL A 406 46.38 18.25 -12.37
N SER A 407 45.39 19.09 -12.70
CA SER A 407 44.18 19.19 -11.91
C SER A 407 43.28 17.99 -12.12
N MET A 408 42.70 17.48 -11.03
CA MET A 408 41.60 16.50 -11.08
C MET A 408 40.22 17.13 -10.86
N SER A 409 40.12 18.46 -10.88
CA SER A 409 38.85 19.15 -10.68
C SER A 409 37.87 18.82 -11.81
N GLU A 410 36.58 18.71 -11.47
CA GLU A 410 35.49 18.45 -12.43
C GLU A 410 35.63 17.14 -13.20
N ALA A 411 36.55 16.26 -12.79
CA ALA A 411 36.74 14.95 -13.40
C ALA A 411 35.86 13.89 -12.71
N ASN A 412 35.33 12.96 -13.52
CA ASN A 412 34.73 11.74 -12.99
C ASN A 412 35.82 10.74 -12.66
N MET A 413 35.88 10.31 -11.39
CA MET A 413 36.81 9.28 -10.94
C MET A 413 36.03 8.06 -10.45
N THR A 414 36.33 6.89 -11.02
CA THR A 414 35.83 5.60 -10.56
C THR A 414 36.92 4.91 -9.74
N VAL A 415 36.54 4.42 -8.57
CA VAL A 415 37.38 3.63 -7.67
C VAL A 415 36.90 2.19 -7.69
N ALA A 416 37.83 1.24 -7.82
CA ALA A 416 37.56 -0.16 -7.57
C ALA A 416 38.54 -0.72 -6.52
N LEU A 417 38.03 -1.54 -5.60
CA LEU A 417 38.79 -2.08 -4.47
C LEU A 417 38.80 -3.62 -4.53
N SER A 418 39.78 -4.25 -3.87
CA SER A 418 39.96 -5.70 -3.87
C SER A 418 38.80 -6.49 -3.26
N ASN A 419 38.01 -5.87 -2.38
CA ASN A 419 36.79 -6.48 -1.87
C ASN A 419 35.70 -6.53 -2.94
N GLY A 420 35.85 -5.87 -4.09
CA GLY A 420 34.85 -5.78 -5.14
C GLY A 420 34.01 -4.51 -5.08
N SER A 421 34.20 -3.63 -4.09
CA SER A 421 33.50 -2.34 -4.04
C SER A 421 33.89 -1.45 -5.23
N ILE A 422 32.88 -0.89 -5.91
CA ILE A 422 33.07 0.06 -7.01
C ILE A 422 32.19 1.29 -6.77
N PHE A 423 32.75 2.49 -6.86
CA PHE A 423 32.00 3.75 -6.76
C PHE A 423 32.61 4.81 -7.68
N THR A 424 31.76 5.71 -8.18
CA THR A 424 32.14 6.83 -9.04
C THR A 424 31.81 8.14 -8.33
N MET A 425 32.75 9.08 -8.35
CA MET A 425 32.58 10.43 -7.81
C MET A 425 32.82 11.48 -8.92
N GLU A 426 32.07 12.57 -8.86
CA GLU A 426 32.25 13.76 -9.68
C GLU A 426 33.01 14.79 -8.85
N LEU A 427 34.29 14.99 -9.17
CA LEU A 427 35.17 15.80 -8.34
C LEU A 427 34.79 17.28 -8.41
N PRO A 428 34.73 18.01 -7.28
CA PRO A 428 34.34 19.41 -7.28
C PRO A 428 35.37 20.30 -8.00
N PRO A 429 35.01 21.56 -8.33
CA PRO A 429 35.97 22.55 -8.80
C PRO A 429 37.06 22.81 -7.74
N CYS A 430 38.28 23.11 -8.19
CA CYS A 430 39.39 23.54 -7.32
C CYS A 430 38.96 24.81 -6.55
N PRO A 431 39.04 24.82 -5.20
CA PRO A 431 38.60 25.95 -4.38
C PRO A 431 39.40 27.24 -4.60
#